data_AF-A0A969BHQ2-F1
#
_entry.id   AF-A0A969BHQ2-F1
#
_cell.length_a   1.000
_cell.length_b   1.000
_cell.length_c   1.000
_cell.angle_alpha   90.00
_cell.angle_beta   90.00
_cell.angle_gamma   90.00
#
_symmetry.space_group_name_H-M   'P 1'
#
loop_
_entity.id
_entity.type
_entity.pdbx_description
1 polymer ?
#
loop_
_entity_poly.entity_id
_entity_poly.type
_entity_poly.pdbx_seq_one_letter_code
_entity_poly.pdbx_strand_id
1 'polypeptide(L)' 'MQKVRNYIAESWDELKNKVTWSKYSELQSSAILVLVASSIFALIIGAIDWVFNSGLQWFYKEF' A
#
# COMPACT_ATOMS: atom_id res chain seq x y z
N MET A 1 34.97 14.53 -7.05
CA MET A 1 34.70 13.18 -6.51
C MET A 1 34.63 13.14 -4.98
N GLN A 2 35.63 13.63 -4.24
CA GLN A 2 35.58 13.66 -2.75
C GLN A 2 34.41 14.46 -2.17
N LYS A 3 34.08 15.64 -2.74
CA LYS A 3 32.95 16.48 -2.26
C LYS A 3 31.60 15.76 -2.31
N VAL A 4 31.34 15.00 -3.39
CA VAL A 4 30.07 14.24 -3.55
C VAL A 4 30.01 13.08 -2.58
N ARG A 5 31.13 12.37 -2.38
CA ARG A 5 31.21 11.27 -1.42
C ARG A 5 30.99 11.75 0.03
N ASN A 6 31.58 12.88 0.40
CA ASN A 6 31.39 13.48 1.72
C ASN A 6 29.95 13.99 1.89
N TYR A 7 29.37 14.61 0.87
CA TYR A 7 27.98 15.07 0.90
C TYR A 7 26.98 13.93 1.12
N ILE A 8 27.17 12.79 0.44
CA ILE A 8 26.32 11.59 0.65
C ILE A 8 26.52 11.02 2.07
N ALA A 9 27.76 11.02 2.57
CA ALA A 9 28.06 10.54 3.92
C ALA A 9 27.42 11.42 5.01
N GLU A 10 27.51 12.74 4.87
CA GLU A 10 26.89 13.72 5.78
C GLU A 10 25.35 13.66 5.70
N SER A 11 24.79 13.53 4.49
CA SER A 11 23.34 13.38 4.29
C SER A 11 22.81 12.09 4.93
N TRP A 12 23.56 10.99 4.88
CA TRP A 12 23.20 9.74 5.55
C TRP A 12 23.21 9.87 7.07
N ASP A 13 24.21 10.57 7.60
CA ASP A 13 24.33 10.80 9.05
C ASP A 13 23.22 11.74 9.57
N GLU A 14 22.83 12.76 8.80
CA GLU A 14 21.68 13.63 9.10
C GLU A 14 20.35 12.87 9.09
N LEU A 15 20.09 12.06 8.06
CA LEU A 15 18.85 11.28 7.95
C LEU A 15 18.71 10.25 9.08
N LYS A 16 19.84 9.75 9.61
CA LYS A 16 19.84 8.76 10.68
C LYS A 16 19.74 9.39 12.07
N ASN A 17 20.45 10.47 12.33
CA ASN A 17 20.61 11.03 13.67
C ASN A 17 19.71 12.24 13.96
N LYS A 18 19.24 12.96 12.92
CA LYS A 18 18.41 14.17 13.07
C LYS A 18 16.95 13.99 12.66
N VAL A 19 16.56 12.83 12.13
CA VAL A 19 15.16 12.55 11.78
C VAL A 19 14.57 11.59 12.79
N THR A 20 13.49 12.01 13.45
CA THR A 20 12.69 11.17 14.31
C THR A 20 11.82 10.25 13.45
N TRP A 21 12.39 9.16 12.94
CA TRP A 21 11.59 8.06 12.40
C TRP A 21 10.87 7.37 13.56
N SER A 22 9.55 7.18 13.41
CA SER A 22 8.81 6.28 14.29
C SER A 22 9.42 4.88 14.20
N LYS A 23 9.34 4.13 15.30
CA LYS A 23 9.91 2.80 15.40
C LYS A 23 9.34 1.92 14.27
N TYR A 24 10.20 1.14 13.60
CA TYR A 24 9.81 0.25 12.50
C TYR A 24 8.60 -0.66 12.82
N SER A 25 8.42 -1.03 14.09
CA SER A 25 7.27 -1.81 14.56
C SER A 25 5.92 -1.08 14.41
N GLU A 26 5.88 0.23 14.66
CA GLU A 26 4.66 1.04 14.54
C GLU A 26 4.30 1.27 13.06
N LEU A 27 5.32 1.50 12.23
CA LEU A 27 5.16 1.61 10.77
C LEU A 27 4.61 0.32 10.18
N GLN A 28 5.14 -0.84 10.60
CA GLN A 28 4.63 -2.15 10.17
C GLN A 28 3.20 -2.39 10.65
N SER A 29 2.88 -2.06 11.90
CA SER A 29 1.51 -2.18 12.41
C SER A 29 0.52 -1.36 11.59
N SER A 30 0.90 -0.13 11.22
CA SER A 30 0.07 0.76 10.42
C SER A 30 -0.08 0.24 8.98
N ALA A 31 1.01 -0.25 8.38
CA ALA A 31 1.00 -0.84 7.05
C ALA A 31 0.11 -2.10 7.00
N ILE A 32 0.22 -2.99 7.99
CA ILE A 32 -0.58 -4.21 8.09
C ILE A 32 -2.07 -3.86 8.23
N LEU A 33 -2.42 -2.87 9.05
CA LEU A 33 -3.80 -2.41 9.18
C LEU A 33 -4.39 -1.97 7.83
N VAL A 34 -3.64 -1.17 7.07
CA VAL A 34 -4.07 -0.71 5.73
C VAL A 34 -4.18 -1.87 4.74
N LEU A 35 -3.26 -2.84 4.79
CA LEU A 35 -3.25 -4.01 3.91
C LEU A 35 -4.47 -4.93 4.15
N VAL A 36 -4.86 -5.09 5.42
CA VAL A 36 -6.07 -5.84 5.78
C VAL A 36 -7.31 -5.07 5.32
N ALA A 37 -7.38 -3.76 5.57
CA ALA A 37 -8.49 -2.94 5.13
C ALA A 37 -8.67 -2.98 3.60
N SER A 38 -7.58 -2.85 2.83
CA SER A 38 -7.63 -2.91 1.37
C SER A 38 -8.02 -4.30 0.85
N SER A 39 -7.60 -5.37 1.51
CA SER A 39 -8.04 -6.74 1.18
C SER A 39 -9.54 -6.92 1.32
N ILE A 40 -10.15 -6.37 2.38
CA ILE A 40 -11.60 -6.43 2.58
C ILE A 40 -12.33 -5.68 1.46
N PHE A 41 -11.88 -4.48 1.10
CA PHE A 41 -12.47 -3.73 -0.02
C PHE A 41 -12.33 -4.48 -1.35
N ALA A 42 -11.18 -5.10 -1.61
CA ALA A 42 -10.97 -5.88 -2.81
C ALA A 42 -11.95 -7.07 -2.93
N LEU A 43 -12.21 -7.77 -1.82
CA LEU A 43 -13.19 -8.86 -1.79
C LEU A 43 -14.61 -8.38 -2.06
N ILE A 44 -15.00 -7.23 -1.49
CA ILE A 44 -16.34 -6.66 -1.69
C ILE A 44 -16.54 -6.26 -3.15
N ILE A 45 -15.57 -5.54 -3.74
CA ILE A 45 -15.65 -5.13 -5.14
C ILE A 45 -15.70 -6.36 -6.05
N GLY A 46 -14.85 -7.37 -5.79
CA GLY A 46 -14.87 -8.62 -6.55
C GLY A 46 -16.21 -9.37 -6.46
N ALA A 47 -16.86 -9.36 -5.29
CA ALA A 47 -18.19 -9.95 -5.14
C ALA A 47 -19.26 -9.18 -5.93
N ILE A 48 -19.21 -7.85 -5.93
CA ILE A 48 -20.11 -7.00 -6.71
C ILE A 48 -19.92 -7.27 -8.20
N ASP A 49 -18.67 -7.26 -8.69
CA ASP A 49 -18.36 -7.54 -10.09
C ASP A 49 -18.88 -8.91 -10.54
N TRP A 50 -18.76 -9.92 -9.68
CA TRP A 50 -19.29 -11.26 -9.94
C TRP A 50 -20.82 -11.27 -10.06
N VAL A 51 -21.52 -10.64 -9.11
CA VAL A 51 -22.99 -10.55 -9.12
C VAL A 51 -23.49 -9.82 -10.37
N PHE A 52 -22.88 -8.69 -10.71
CA PHE A 52 -23.27 -7.93 -11.90
C PHE A 52 -23.00 -8.70 -13.19
N ASN A 53 -21.84 -9.35 -13.32
CA ASN A 53 -21.51 -10.11 -14.51
C ASN A 53 -22.47 -11.31 -14.69
N SER A 54 -22.73 -12.08 -13.62
CA SER A 54 -23.68 -13.20 -13.68
C SER A 54 -25.12 -12.74 -13.90
N GLY A 55 -25.55 -11.65 -13.27
CA GLY A 55 -26.89 -11.09 -13.44
C GLY A 55 -27.14 -10.56 -14.85
N LEU A 56 -26.17 -9.82 -15.41
CA LEU A 56 -26.24 -9.33 -16.79
C LEU A 56 -26.21 -10.48 -17.80
N GLN A 57 -25.33 -11.47 -17.62
CA GLN A 57 -25.29 -12.65 -18.50
C GLN A 57 -26.61 -13.42 -18.50
N TRP A 58 -27.26 -13.56 -17.33
CA TRP A 58 -28.57 -14.19 -17.25
C TRP A 58 -29.64 -13.35 -17.97
N PHE A 59 -29.66 -12.04 -17.76
CA PHE A 59 -30.60 -11.14 -18.43
C PHE A 59 -30.45 -11.15 -19.96
N TYR A 60 -29.22 -11.08 -20.48
CA TYR A 60 -28.94 -11.15 -21.92
C TYR A 60 -29.19 -12.52 -22.55
N LYS A 61 -29.26 -13.59 -21.74
CA LYS A 61 -29.55 -14.93 -22.25
C LYS A 61 -31.05 -15.16 -22.43
N GLU A 62 -31.86 -14.50 -21.62
CA GLU A 62 -33.31 -14.68 -21.60
C GLU A 62 -34.06 -13.72 -22.56
N PHE A 63 -33.36 -12.71 -23.09
CA PHE A 63 -33.84 -11.76 -24.09
C PHE A 63 -33.13 -11.99 -25.43
#